data_AF-A0A835PD45-F1
#
_entry.id   AF-A0A835PD45-F1
#
_cell.length_a   1.000
_cell.length_b   1.000
_cell.length_c   1.000
_cell.angle_alpha   90.00
_cell.angle_beta   90.00
_cell.angle_gamma   90.00
#
_symmetry.space_group_name_H-M   'P 1'
#
loop_
_entity.id
_entity.type
_entity.pdbx_description
1 polymer ?
#
loop_
_entity_poly.entity_id
_entity_poly.type
_entity_poly.pdbx_seq_one_letter_code
_entity_poly.pdbx_strand_id
1 'polypeptide(L)'
;MATETKLTIPSNAETTEPSADGTNFSNRAQWLRAAVLGANDGLVSTASLMMGIGAAKDDAKAMVISGFAGMVAGACSMAIGEFVSVYSQLDIEMAQLKREQRLPQEGLPNPVRAAMASAAAFSVGAAVPLLAAGFIKSHRVRMAVVAAAASLALAMFGWMGAALGRASVIDEDHRDSRLQVPAVGDSSSSDSVEPVVLANASDVSHFGYFQRSAAKEFILFVGRTVAKRTLPSQRQSVQHEEYKIHSYNRNGLCAVAFMDDNYPVRSAFSLLNTVLDEYQKTFGESWKKVQTDMTQQWPYLNESLEKFQDPAEADKLLKIQRDLDETKIILHKTIESVLARGEKLDSLVEKSSDLSAASQMFYKQARKTNQCCTIL
;
A
#
# COMPACT_ATOMS: atom_id res chain seq x y z
N MET A 1 5.92 -3.32 -70.56
CA MET A 1 4.95 -4.43 -70.72
C MET A 1 5.58 -5.67 -70.12
N ALA A 2 5.25 -5.99 -68.88
CA ALA A 2 5.55 -7.27 -68.25
C ALA A 2 4.47 -7.48 -67.17
N THR A 3 3.73 -8.57 -67.34
CA THR A 3 2.42 -8.85 -66.78
C THR A 3 2.59 -9.65 -65.48
N GLU A 4 1.99 -9.18 -64.38
CA GLU A 4 1.91 -9.95 -63.14
C GLU A 4 1.10 -11.23 -63.36
N THR A 5 1.69 -12.38 -63.00
CA THR A 5 1.00 -13.67 -63.06
C THR A 5 0.71 -14.13 -61.63
N LYS A 6 -0.58 -14.11 -61.29
CA LYS A 6 -1.19 -14.57 -60.03
C LYS A 6 -1.19 -16.10 -60.00
N LEU A 7 -0.61 -16.72 -58.97
CA LEU A 7 -0.72 -18.16 -58.72
C LEU A 7 -1.48 -18.42 -57.41
N THR A 8 -2.67 -19.01 -57.54
CA THR A 8 -3.51 -19.47 -56.43
C THR A 8 -3.32 -20.99 -56.29
N ILE A 9 -3.11 -21.49 -55.07
CA ILE A 9 -3.16 -22.94 -54.73
C ILE A 9 -4.04 -23.10 -53.46
N PRO A 10 -4.85 -24.18 -53.33
CA PRO A 10 -6.16 -24.14 -52.65
C PRO A 10 -6.19 -24.66 -51.20
N SER A 11 -7.41 -24.59 -50.66
CA SER A 11 -7.89 -24.80 -49.28
C SER A 11 -7.95 -26.27 -48.81
N ASN A 12 -7.89 -26.41 -47.47
CA ASN A 12 -8.38 -27.48 -46.57
C ASN A 12 -7.52 -28.72 -46.28
N ALA A 13 -7.00 -28.77 -45.03
CA ALA A 13 -7.18 -29.91 -44.12
C ALA A 13 -6.91 -29.44 -42.67
N GLU A 14 -7.99 -29.24 -41.91
CA GLU A 14 -7.93 -29.07 -40.45
C GLU A 14 -7.32 -30.32 -39.81
N THR A 15 -6.24 -30.14 -39.06
CA THR A 15 -5.77 -31.12 -38.07
C THR A 15 -5.83 -30.44 -36.71
N THR A 16 -6.75 -30.91 -35.88
CA THR A 16 -7.09 -30.39 -34.56
C THR A 16 -6.06 -30.87 -33.53
N GLU A 17 -5.24 -29.96 -33.02
CA GLU A 17 -4.45 -30.12 -31.78
C GLU A 17 -4.55 -28.80 -31.00
N PRO A 18 -4.73 -28.84 -29.67
CA PRO A 18 -5.33 -27.75 -28.90
C PRO A 18 -4.33 -26.61 -28.70
N SER A 19 -4.64 -25.45 -29.28
CA SER A 19 -3.88 -24.23 -29.07
C SER A 19 -4.10 -23.69 -27.65
N ALA A 20 -3.00 -23.61 -26.90
CA ALA A 20 -2.92 -23.07 -25.56
C ALA A 20 -3.49 -21.63 -25.48
N ASP A 21 -4.56 -21.46 -24.68
CA ASP A 21 -5.21 -20.18 -24.34
C ASP A 21 -4.34 -19.38 -23.35
N GLY A 22 -3.39 -18.62 -23.89
CA GLY A 22 -2.45 -17.79 -23.13
C GLY A 22 -2.87 -16.33 -22.92
N THR A 23 -4.09 -15.91 -23.25
CA THR A 23 -4.44 -14.48 -23.38
C THR A 23 -5.74 -14.04 -22.71
N ASN A 24 -6.11 -14.63 -21.56
CA ASN A 24 -7.29 -14.18 -20.79
C ASN A 24 -7.17 -14.23 -19.26
N PHE A 25 -5.99 -14.38 -18.68
CA PHE A 25 -5.87 -14.54 -17.21
C PHE A 25 -5.95 -13.23 -16.43
N SER A 26 -5.39 -12.12 -16.94
CA SER A 26 -5.36 -10.82 -16.26
C SER A 26 -6.75 -10.17 -16.14
N ASN A 27 -7.52 -10.14 -17.23
CA ASN A 27 -8.89 -9.62 -17.25
C ASN A 27 -9.84 -10.46 -16.38
N ARG A 28 -9.67 -11.79 -16.38
CA ARG A 28 -10.43 -12.71 -15.53
C ARG A 28 -10.10 -12.49 -14.04
N ALA A 29 -8.83 -12.31 -13.69
CA ALA A 29 -8.41 -12.05 -12.31
C ALA A 29 -8.93 -10.71 -11.77
N GLN A 30 -8.93 -9.65 -12.60
CA GLN A 30 -9.41 -8.33 -12.19
C GLN A 30 -10.93 -8.29 -12.00
N TRP A 31 -11.70 -8.91 -12.89
CA TRP A 31 -13.16 -9.01 -12.74
C TRP A 31 -13.56 -9.93 -11.58
N LEU A 32 -12.83 -11.04 -11.40
CA LEU A 32 -13.03 -11.94 -10.27
C LEU A 32 -12.79 -11.24 -8.93
N ARG A 33 -11.75 -10.40 -8.82
CA ARG A 33 -11.49 -9.61 -7.60
C ARG A 33 -12.65 -8.66 -7.30
N ALA A 34 -13.14 -7.95 -8.31
CA ALA A 34 -14.29 -7.04 -8.17
C ALA A 34 -15.57 -7.79 -7.74
N ALA A 35 -15.83 -8.96 -8.35
CA ALA A 35 -16.97 -9.80 -8.00
C ALA A 35 -16.90 -10.35 -6.56
N VAL A 36 -15.73 -10.83 -6.12
CA VAL A 36 -15.55 -11.34 -4.75
C VAL A 36 -15.69 -10.22 -3.73
N LEU A 37 -15.13 -9.03 -4.01
CA LEU A 37 -15.27 -7.86 -3.13
C LEU A 37 -16.74 -7.41 -3.02
N GLY A 38 -17.45 -7.34 -4.16
CA GLY A 38 -18.88 -6.98 -4.16
C GLY A 38 -19.74 -7.99 -3.40
N ALA A 39 -19.54 -9.29 -3.62
CA ALA A 39 -20.26 -10.34 -2.89
C ALA A 39 -19.97 -10.30 -1.38
N ASN A 40 -18.71 -10.05 -0.99
CA ASN A 40 -18.34 -9.94 0.41
C ASN A 40 -19.01 -8.73 1.08
N ASP A 41 -19.01 -7.58 0.40
CA ASP A 41 -19.62 -6.36 0.90
C ASP A 41 -21.15 -6.53 1.05
N GLY A 42 -21.80 -7.16 0.08
CA GLY A 42 -23.22 -7.52 0.15
C GLY A 42 -23.54 -8.46 1.31
N LEU A 43 -22.70 -9.48 1.53
CA LEU A 43 -22.86 -10.44 2.62
C LEU A 43 -22.74 -9.77 3.99
N VAL A 44 -21.67 -9.02 4.22
CA VAL A 44 -21.36 -8.44 5.54
C VAL A 44 -22.31 -7.29 5.87
N SER A 45 -22.58 -6.40 4.92
CA SER A 45 -23.46 -5.24 5.13
C SER A 45 -24.90 -5.65 5.45
N THR A 46 -25.46 -6.61 4.70
CA THR A 46 -26.83 -7.07 4.95
C THR A 46 -26.93 -7.95 6.18
N ALA A 47 -25.97 -8.84 6.44
CA ALA A 47 -25.95 -9.64 7.67
C ALA A 47 -25.84 -8.77 8.93
N SER A 48 -24.94 -7.77 8.92
CA SER A 48 -24.78 -6.84 10.06
C SER A 48 -26.04 -6.00 10.30
N LEU A 49 -26.66 -5.47 9.24
CA LEU A 49 -27.92 -4.72 9.33
C LEU A 49 -29.05 -5.59 9.90
N MET A 50 -29.21 -6.80 9.37
CA MET A 50 -30.22 -7.76 9.84
C MET A 50 -29.99 -8.18 11.29
N MET A 51 -28.73 -8.43 11.68
CA MET A 51 -28.38 -8.76 13.05
C MET A 51 -28.61 -7.59 14.01
N GLY A 52 -28.30 -6.36 13.60
CA GLY A 52 -28.57 -5.16 14.40
C GLY A 52 -30.07 -4.95 14.65
N ILE A 53 -30.88 -5.12 13.62
CA ILE A 53 -32.35 -4.98 13.74
C ILE A 53 -32.95 -6.15 14.52
N GLY A 54 -32.41 -7.36 14.33
CA GLY A 54 -32.77 -8.53 15.12
C GLY A 54 -32.45 -8.40 16.59
N ALA A 55 -31.30 -7.80 16.93
CA ALA A 55 -30.94 -7.57 18.33
C ALA A 55 -31.85 -6.52 18.99
N ALA A 56 -32.37 -5.55 18.23
CA ALA A 56 -33.22 -4.48 18.74
C ALA A 56 -34.72 -4.84 18.80
N LYS A 57 -35.20 -5.72 17.91
CA LYS A 57 -36.61 -6.16 17.86
C LYS A 57 -36.71 -7.65 17.55
N ASP A 58 -37.60 -8.32 18.28
CA ASP A 58 -37.84 -9.76 18.11
C ASP A 58 -38.61 -10.14 16.82
N ASP A 59 -38.99 -9.16 16.00
CA ASP A 59 -39.84 -9.37 14.82
C ASP A 59 -39.04 -9.85 13.58
N ALA A 60 -39.50 -10.98 13.02
CA ALA A 60 -38.96 -11.56 11.79
C ALA A 60 -39.16 -10.65 10.58
N LYS A 61 -40.34 -10.03 10.49
CA LYS A 61 -40.73 -9.23 9.34
C LYS A 61 -39.89 -7.96 9.28
N ALA A 62 -39.73 -7.28 10.42
CA ALA A 62 -38.85 -6.12 10.53
C ALA A 62 -37.43 -6.43 10.04
N MET A 63 -36.83 -7.53 10.50
CA MET A 63 -35.47 -7.96 10.11
C MET A 63 -35.34 -8.25 8.61
N VAL A 64 -36.27 -9.00 8.03
CA VAL A 64 -36.19 -9.41 6.61
C VAL A 64 -36.47 -8.21 5.69
N ILE A 65 -37.48 -7.38 6.03
CA ILE A 65 -37.81 -6.17 5.25
C ILE A 65 -36.62 -5.20 5.26
N SER A 66 -35.98 -5.00 6.41
CA SER A 66 -34.79 -4.16 6.48
C SER A 66 -33.59 -4.73 5.75
N GLY A 67 -33.40 -6.05 5.79
CA GLY A 67 -32.33 -6.72 5.03
C GLY A 67 -32.54 -6.56 3.52
N PHE A 68 -33.78 -6.67 3.05
CA PHE A 68 -34.13 -6.48 1.64
C PHE A 68 -33.96 -5.02 1.21
N ALA A 69 -34.42 -4.07 2.04
CA ALA A 69 -34.18 -2.65 1.79
C ALA A 69 -32.68 -2.32 1.74
N GLY A 70 -31.90 -2.88 2.67
CA GLY A 70 -30.44 -2.75 2.69
C GLY A 70 -29.75 -3.38 1.47
N MET A 71 -30.23 -4.53 0.99
CA MET A 71 -29.75 -5.15 -0.25
C MET A 71 -29.95 -4.22 -1.44
N VAL A 72 -31.15 -3.68 -1.64
CA VAL A 72 -31.46 -2.82 -2.79
C VAL A 72 -30.68 -1.51 -2.71
N ALA A 73 -30.65 -0.87 -1.53
CA ALA A 73 -29.90 0.36 -1.32
C ALA A 73 -28.39 0.15 -1.53
N GLY A 74 -27.85 -0.94 -0.98
CA GLY A 74 -26.43 -1.30 -1.11
C GLY A 74 -26.05 -1.65 -2.55
N ALA A 75 -26.86 -2.44 -3.26
CA ALA A 75 -26.62 -2.79 -4.66
C ALA A 75 -26.61 -1.55 -5.57
N CYS A 76 -27.56 -0.63 -5.37
CA CYS A 76 -27.58 0.65 -6.09
C CYS A 76 -26.37 1.51 -5.76
N SER A 77 -25.99 1.64 -4.48
CA SER A 77 -24.82 2.41 -4.06
C SER A 77 -23.53 1.84 -4.65
N MET A 78 -23.39 0.51 -4.69
CA MET A 78 -22.22 -0.15 -5.26
C MET A 78 -22.18 0.00 -6.78
N ALA A 79 -23.32 -0.09 -7.47
CA ALA A 79 -23.41 0.17 -8.90
C ALA A 79 -22.95 1.59 -9.25
N ILE A 80 -23.41 2.59 -8.50
CA ILE A 80 -23.04 3.99 -8.69
C ILE A 80 -21.55 4.19 -8.40
N GLY A 81 -21.05 3.64 -7.29
CA GLY A 81 -19.64 3.73 -6.92
C GLY A 81 -18.72 3.15 -8.00
N GLU A 82 -19.05 1.97 -8.51
CA GLU A 82 -18.27 1.33 -9.57
C GLU A 82 -18.38 2.08 -10.90
N PHE A 83 -19.57 2.57 -11.26
CA PHE A 83 -19.77 3.38 -12.47
C PHE A 83 -18.90 4.64 -12.44
N VAL A 84 -18.94 5.39 -11.35
CA VAL A 84 -18.14 6.62 -11.19
C VAL A 84 -16.65 6.31 -11.19
N SER A 85 -16.24 5.21 -10.54
CA SER A 85 -14.84 4.78 -10.50
C SER A 85 -14.29 4.41 -11.89
N VAL A 86 -15.02 3.58 -12.64
CA VAL A 86 -14.61 3.15 -13.98
C VAL A 86 -14.72 4.30 -14.98
N TYR A 87 -15.73 5.16 -14.86
CA TYR A 87 -15.87 6.35 -15.69
C TYR A 87 -14.68 7.30 -15.52
N SER A 88 -14.24 7.54 -14.28
CA SER A 88 -13.05 8.35 -14.02
C SER A 88 -11.77 7.73 -14.60
N GLN A 89 -11.61 6.41 -14.53
CA GLN A 89 -10.48 5.72 -15.15
C GLN A 89 -10.49 5.88 -16.68
N LEU A 90 -11.65 5.73 -17.30
CA LEU A 90 -11.85 5.91 -18.73
C LEU A 90 -11.56 7.36 -19.18
N ASP A 91 -11.96 8.36 -18.38
CA ASP A 91 -11.68 9.77 -18.68
C ASP A 91 -10.18 10.08 -18.61
N ILE A 92 -9.47 9.53 -17.62
CA ILE A 92 -8.01 9.65 -17.49
C ILE A 92 -7.31 9.00 -18.69
N GLU A 93 -7.71 7.80 -19.07
CA GLU A 93 -7.13 7.06 -20.20
C GLU A 93 -7.36 7.82 -21.53
N MET A 94 -8.56 8.34 -21.75
CA MET A 94 -8.86 9.16 -22.93
C MET A 94 -8.05 10.47 -22.94
N ALA A 95 -7.88 11.12 -21.79
CA ALA A 95 -7.06 12.32 -21.68
C ALA A 95 -5.57 12.03 -21.97
N GLN A 96 -5.06 10.87 -21.55
CA GLN A 96 -3.70 10.41 -21.85
C GLN A 96 -3.51 10.12 -23.34
N LEU A 97 -4.43 9.38 -23.96
CA LEU A 97 -4.39 9.06 -25.40
C LEU A 97 -4.40 10.32 -26.27
N LYS A 98 -5.21 11.32 -25.91
CA LYS A 98 -5.29 12.60 -26.61
C LYS A 98 -3.98 13.39 -26.55
N ARG A 99 -3.24 13.31 -25.43
CA ARG A 99 -1.92 13.95 -25.28
C ARG A 99 -0.84 13.23 -26.08
N GLU A 100 -0.88 11.91 -26.09
CA GLU A 100 0.10 11.09 -26.81
C GLU A 100 -0.18 10.96 -28.31
N GLN A 101 -1.25 11.60 -28.81
CA GLN A 101 -1.74 11.46 -30.19
C GLN A 101 -1.90 9.99 -30.62
N ARG A 102 -2.24 9.11 -29.66
CA ARG A 102 -2.48 7.69 -29.91
C ARG A 102 -3.96 7.45 -30.20
N LEU A 103 -4.24 6.54 -31.14
CA LEU A 103 -5.59 6.06 -31.37
C LEU A 103 -6.05 5.25 -30.15
N PRO A 104 -7.33 5.33 -29.77
CA PRO A 104 -7.89 4.49 -28.71
C PRO A 104 -7.64 3.02 -29.04
N GLN A 105 -7.05 2.26 -28.11
CA GLN A 105 -6.96 0.82 -28.26
C GLN A 105 -8.38 0.21 -28.21
N GLU A 106 -8.62 -0.84 -29.00
CA GLU A 106 -9.84 -1.63 -28.89
C GLU A 106 -9.84 -2.40 -27.55
N GLY A 107 -10.53 -1.86 -26.55
CA GLY A 107 -10.60 -2.48 -25.22
C GLY A 107 -11.02 -1.59 -24.05
N LEU A 108 -11.61 -0.41 -24.30
CA LEU A 108 -11.92 0.53 -23.22
C LEU A 108 -12.87 -0.10 -22.17
N PRO A 109 -12.60 0.11 -20.86
CA PRO A 109 -13.47 -0.36 -19.79
C PRO A 109 -14.90 0.16 -19.98
N ASN A 110 -15.89 -0.74 -20.01
CA ASN A 110 -17.29 -0.32 -20.09
C ASN A 110 -17.85 -0.07 -18.67
N PRO A 111 -18.13 1.20 -18.29
CA PRO A 111 -18.53 1.54 -16.93
C PRO A 111 -19.89 0.94 -16.55
N VAL A 112 -20.82 0.82 -17.52
CA VAL A 112 -22.15 0.26 -17.27
C VAL A 112 -22.06 -1.24 -17.00
N ARG A 113 -21.22 -1.97 -17.76
CA ARG A 113 -21.04 -3.41 -17.54
C ARG A 113 -20.39 -3.71 -16.19
N ALA A 114 -19.40 -2.91 -15.79
CA ALA A 114 -18.75 -3.03 -14.49
C ALA A 114 -19.73 -2.73 -13.34
N ALA A 115 -20.53 -1.67 -13.46
CA ALA A 115 -21.56 -1.33 -12.48
C ALA A 115 -22.59 -2.44 -12.30
N MET A 116 -23.10 -3.01 -13.40
CA MET A 116 -24.08 -4.10 -13.36
C MET A 116 -23.49 -5.39 -12.76
N ALA A 117 -22.24 -5.73 -13.09
CA ALA A 117 -21.57 -6.89 -12.52
C ALA A 117 -21.39 -6.75 -11.00
N SER A 118 -21.01 -5.56 -10.53
CA SER A 118 -20.83 -5.28 -9.11
C SER A 118 -22.14 -5.29 -8.33
N ALA A 119 -23.21 -4.72 -8.90
CA ALA A 119 -24.55 -4.79 -8.33
C ALA A 119 -25.07 -6.23 -8.20
N ALA A 120 -24.82 -7.05 -9.23
CA ALA A 120 -25.19 -8.47 -9.22
C ALA A 120 -24.39 -9.24 -8.17
N ALA A 121 -23.08 -9.03 -8.10
CA ALA A 121 -22.22 -9.66 -7.09
C ALA A 121 -22.66 -9.30 -5.66
N PHE A 122 -22.92 -8.01 -5.39
CA PHE A 122 -23.46 -7.55 -4.11
C PHE A 122 -24.79 -8.23 -3.78
N SER A 123 -25.72 -8.28 -4.74
CA SER A 123 -27.03 -8.91 -4.54
C SER A 123 -26.92 -10.41 -4.21
N VAL A 124 -25.98 -11.12 -4.86
CA VAL A 124 -25.72 -12.54 -4.57
C VAL A 124 -25.20 -12.73 -3.14
N GLY A 125 -24.26 -11.89 -2.71
CA GLY A 125 -23.75 -11.91 -1.33
C GLY A 125 -24.85 -11.62 -0.30
N ALA A 126 -25.66 -10.60 -0.57
CA ALA A 126 -26.76 -10.17 0.28
C ALA A 126 -27.93 -11.18 0.35
N ALA A 127 -28.08 -12.05 -0.64
CA ALA A 127 -29.13 -13.06 -0.65
C ALA A 127 -28.91 -14.13 0.42
N VAL A 128 -27.65 -14.43 0.77
CA VAL A 128 -27.29 -15.47 1.74
C VAL A 128 -27.95 -15.24 3.12
N PRO A 129 -27.78 -14.09 3.79
CA PRO A 129 -28.40 -13.84 5.10
C PRO A 129 -29.93 -13.69 5.01
N LEU A 130 -30.46 -13.18 3.89
CA LEU A 130 -31.91 -13.09 3.68
C LEU A 130 -32.57 -14.47 3.58
N LEU A 131 -31.98 -15.37 2.81
CA LEU A 131 -32.45 -16.75 2.70
C LEU A 131 -32.30 -17.48 4.03
N ALA A 132 -31.19 -17.29 4.74
CA ALA A 132 -30.97 -17.86 6.07
C ALA A 132 -32.03 -17.41 7.09
N ALA A 133 -32.47 -16.14 7.02
CA ALA A 133 -33.49 -15.61 7.92
C ALA A 133 -34.93 -16.02 7.57
N GLY A 134 -35.21 -16.25 6.27
CA GLY A 134 -36.58 -16.43 5.77
C GLY A 134 -37.29 -17.70 6.25
N PHE A 135 -36.54 -18.77 6.57
CA PHE A 135 -37.13 -20.09 6.85
C PHE A 135 -37.31 -20.42 8.34
N ILE A 136 -37.02 -19.50 9.28
CA ILE A 136 -36.95 -19.81 10.72
C ILE A 136 -37.90 -18.94 11.55
N LYS A 137 -38.83 -19.62 12.24
CA LYS A 137 -39.83 -18.97 13.12
C LYS A 137 -39.28 -18.57 14.49
N SER A 138 -38.30 -19.32 15.02
CA SER A 138 -37.73 -19.04 16.35
C SER A 138 -36.69 -17.91 16.27
N HIS A 139 -36.85 -16.87 17.10
CA HIS A 139 -36.01 -15.68 17.10
C HIS A 139 -34.52 -16.01 17.36
N ARG A 140 -34.22 -16.75 18.43
CA ARG A 140 -32.84 -17.09 18.81
C ARG A 140 -32.16 -17.98 17.77
N VAL A 141 -32.91 -18.94 17.21
CA VAL A 141 -32.40 -19.85 16.17
C VAL A 141 -32.16 -19.08 14.87
N ARG A 142 -33.03 -18.13 14.50
CA ARG A 142 -32.86 -17.29 13.31
C ARG A 142 -31.57 -16.47 13.39
N MET A 143 -31.33 -15.81 14.52
CA MET A 143 -30.11 -15.05 14.75
C MET A 143 -28.85 -15.92 14.65
N ALA A 144 -28.89 -17.11 15.27
CA ALA A 144 -27.78 -18.06 15.19
C ALA A 144 -27.53 -18.58 13.77
N VAL A 145 -28.58 -18.87 13.00
CA VAL A 145 -28.45 -19.38 11.62
C VAL A 145 -27.96 -18.29 10.66
N VAL A 146 -28.44 -17.04 10.80
CA VAL A 146 -27.93 -15.92 10.00
C VAL A 146 -26.43 -15.71 10.26
N ALA A 147 -26.01 -15.71 11.53
CA ALA A 147 -24.60 -15.59 11.89
C ALA A 147 -23.78 -16.76 11.33
N ALA A 148 -24.24 -18.01 11.51
CA ALA A 148 -23.54 -19.18 11.01
C ALA A 148 -23.43 -19.20 9.48
N ALA A 149 -24.51 -18.85 8.77
CA ALA A 149 -24.54 -18.77 7.32
C ALA A 149 -23.58 -17.69 6.79
N ALA A 150 -23.54 -16.52 7.43
CA ALA A 150 -22.59 -15.46 7.09
C ALA A 150 -21.13 -15.89 7.33
N SER A 151 -20.84 -16.51 8.48
CA SER A 151 -19.49 -17.02 8.79
C SER A 151 -19.03 -18.12 7.82
N LEU A 152 -19.93 -19.06 7.45
CA LEU A 152 -19.64 -20.09 6.47
C LEU A 152 -19.40 -19.51 5.07
N ALA A 153 -20.23 -18.56 4.64
CA ALA A 153 -20.07 -17.91 3.34
C ALA A 153 -18.76 -17.09 3.28
N LEU A 154 -18.40 -16.38 4.36
CA LEU A 154 -17.11 -15.70 4.47
C LEU A 154 -15.93 -16.66 4.40
N ALA A 155 -15.99 -17.78 5.11
CA ALA A 155 -14.95 -18.80 5.07
C ALA A 155 -14.79 -19.39 3.66
N MET A 156 -15.92 -19.65 2.97
CA MET A 156 -15.91 -20.14 1.59
C MET A 156 -15.35 -19.11 0.60
N PHE A 157 -15.76 -17.84 0.70
CA PHE A 157 -15.21 -16.77 -0.16
C PHE A 157 -13.74 -16.49 0.15
N GLY A 158 -13.33 -16.57 1.42
CA GLY A 158 -11.94 -16.46 1.85
C GLY A 158 -11.07 -17.59 1.32
N TRP A 159 -11.55 -18.84 1.41
CA TRP A 159 -10.88 -19.99 0.79
C TRP A 159 -10.78 -19.81 -0.72
N MET A 160 -11.89 -19.49 -1.39
CA MET A 160 -11.93 -19.32 -2.84
C MET A 160 -10.98 -18.21 -3.32
N GLY A 161 -10.93 -17.09 -2.60
CA GLY A 161 -9.98 -16.00 -2.84
C GLY A 161 -8.52 -16.44 -2.66
N ALA A 162 -8.23 -17.21 -1.62
CA ALA A 162 -6.88 -17.76 -1.38
C ALA A 162 -6.47 -18.81 -2.43
N ALA A 163 -7.42 -19.65 -2.88
CA ALA A 163 -7.17 -20.67 -3.90
C ALA A 163 -6.92 -20.04 -5.28
N LEU A 164 -7.68 -19.00 -5.64
CA LEU A 164 -7.54 -18.29 -6.92
C LEU A 164 -6.37 -17.29 -6.92
N GLY A 165 -5.94 -16.81 -5.74
CA GLY A 165 -4.78 -15.93 -5.58
C GLY A 165 -3.41 -16.63 -5.63
N ARG A 166 -3.36 -17.98 -5.74
CA ARG A 166 -2.10 -18.76 -5.80
C ARG A 166 -1.42 -18.81 -7.18
N ALA A 167 -1.84 -17.99 -8.13
CA ALA A 167 -1.21 -17.88 -9.45
C ALA A 167 -0.43 -16.54 -9.60
N SER A 168 0.58 -16.31 -8.77
CA SER A 168 1.69 -15.36 -9.03
C SER A 168 2.73 -15.31 -7.90
N VAL A 169 3.21 -16.47 -7.44
CA VAL A 169 4.44 -16.56 -6.63
C VAL A 169 5.27 -17.73 -7.16
N ILE A 170 5.77 -17.63 -8.38
CA ILE A 170 6.87 -18.48 -8.87
C ILE A 170 7.75 -17.64 -9.79
N ASP A 171 9.00 -17.49 -9.35
CA ASP A 171 10.26 -17.15 -10.02
C ASP A 171 10.28 -16.18 -11.22
N GLU A 172 11.09 -15.13 -11.06
CA GLU A 172 11.87 -14.58 -12.17
C GLU A 172 13.33 -14.38 -11.71
N ASP A 173 14.00 -15.51 -11.44
CA ASP A 173 15.47 -15.61 -11.47
C ASP A 173 15.92 -15.89 -12.92
N HIS A 174 17.07 -15.32 -13.29
CA HIS A 174 17.83 -15.59 -14.51
C HIS A 174 17.26 -15.11 -15.87
N ARG A 175 17.61 -13.87 -16.26
CA ARG A 175 18.35 -13.57 -17.51
C ARG A 175 18.65 -12.07 -17.66
N ASP A 176 19.91 -11.68 -17.46
CA ASP A 176 20.70 -11.05 -18.52
C ASP A 176 22.12 -10.71 -18.04
N SER A 177 23.00 -11.69 -18.24
CA SER A 177 24.44 -11.45 -18.34
C SER A 177 24.78 -11.16 -19.79
N ARG A 178 24.92 -9.87 -20.15
CA ARG A 178 25.90 -9.33 -21.13
C ARG A 178 25.59 -7.87 -21.46
N LEU A 179 26.19 -6.95 -20.72
CA LEU A 179 27.07 -5.94 -21.31
C LEU A 179 27.91 -5.32 -20.19
N GLN A 180 29.17 -5.72 -20.12
CA GLN A 180 30.14 -5.23 -19.15
C GLN A 180 30.81 -3.98 -19.70
N VAL A 181 30.72 -2.88 -18.95
CA VAL A 181 31.59 -1.70 -19.05
C VAL A 181 32.17 -1.50 -17.64
N PRO A 182 33.48 -1.26 -17.47
CA PRO A 182 34.15 -1.58 -16.22
C PRO A 182 34.03 -0.49 -15.14
N ALA A 183 33.64 -0.95 -13.95
CA ALA A 183 34.12 -0.65 -12.60
C ALA A 183 34.53 0.78 -12.21
N VAL A 184 33.79 1.33 -11.22
CA VAL A 184 34.40 1.98 -10.04
C VAL A 184 33.68 1.46 -8.78
N GLY A 185 34.27 0.46 -8.13
CA GLY A 185 34.18 0.25 -6.67
C GLY A 185 32.91 -0.39 -6.09
N ASP A 186 32.47 -1.54 -6.60
CA ASP A 186 31.59 -2.44 -5.85
C ASP A 186 32.40 -3.15 -4.76
N SER A 187 32.01 -2.93 -3.50
CA SER A 187 32.33 -3.85 -2.40
C SER A 187 31.11 -4.75 -2.18
N SER A 188 31.36 -6.02 -2.43
CA SER A 188 30.52 -7.20 -2.31
C SER A 188 29.60 -7.28 -1.08
N SER A 189 28.41 -7.83 -1.35
CA SER A 189 27.49 -8.56 -0.45
C SER A 189 26.82 -7.79 0.68
N SER A 190 25.59 -7.33 0.43
CA SER A 190 24.55 -7.24 1.46
C SER A 190 23.26 -7.89 0.96
N ASP A 191 23.25 -9.22 0.98
CA ASP A 191 21.97 -9.94 1.14
C ASP A 191 21.38 -9.54 2.51
N SER A 192 20.57 -8.49 2.44
CA SER A 192 19.37 -8.18 3.23
C SER A 192 19.34 -8.53 4.73
N VAL A 193 20.14 -7.83 5.54
CA VAL A 193 19.76 -7.63 6.95
C VAL A 193 18.79 -6.45 7.01
N GLU A 194 17.55 -6.70 7.44
CA GLU A 194 16.58 -5.63 7.65
C GLU A 194 16.99 -4.77 8.86
N PRO A 195 16.89 -3.43 8.76
CA PRO A 195 17.22 -2.56 9.87
C PRO A 195 16.21 -2.76 11.01
N VAL A 196 16.73 -3.09 12.19
CA VAL A 196 15.92 -3.30 13.40
C VAL A 196 15.68 -1.97 14.11
N VAL A 197 14.45 -1.72 14.53
CA VAL A 197 14.09 -0.52 15.30
C VAL A 197 14.45 -0.74 16.76
N LEU A 198 15.37 0.07 17.27
CA LEU A 198 15.85 0.00 18.66
C LEU A 198 15.01 0.86 19.61
N ALA A 199 14.63 2.06 19.17
CA ALA A 199 13.79 2.99 19.88
C ALA A 199 13.12 3.93 18.87
N ASN A 200 11.94 4.43 19.19
CA ASN A 200 11.25 5.45 18.38
C ASN A 200 10.54 6.47 19.27
N ALA A 201 10.44 7.70 18.75
CA ALA A 201 9.63 8.77 19.29
C ALA A 201 9.03 9.52 18.10
N SER A 202 7.76 9.89 18.20
CA SER A 202 7.05 10.55 17.11
C SER A 202 6.01 11.51 17.66
N ASP A 203 6.05 12.76 17.23
CA ASP A 203 4.98 13.73 17.43
C ASP A 203 4.20 13.86 16.12
N VAL A 204 2.94 13.41 16.15
CA VAL A 204 2.00 13.48 15.03
C VAL A 204 0.76 14.30 15.41
N SER A 205 0.89 15.18 16.40
CA SER A 205 -0.20 16.01 16.91
C SER A 205 -0.83 16.91 15.83
N HIS A 206 0.00 17.38 14.88
CA HIS A 206 -0.42 18.17 13.72
C HIS A 206 -1.39 17.41 12.78
N PHE A 207 -1.33 16.08 12.73
CA PHE A 207 -2.24 15.26 11.92
C PHE A 207 -3.60 15.09 12.60
N GLY A 208 -4.66 14.99 11.78
CA GLY A 208 -6.01 14.68 12.27
C GLY A 208 -6.04 13.36 13.04
N TYR A 209 -6.86 13.26 14.08
CA TYR A 209 -6.87 12.14 15.03
C TYR A 209 -6.85 10.75 14.35
N PHE A 210 -7.65 10.57 13.30
CA PHE A 210 -7.77 9.32 12.56
C PHE A 210 -6.58 9.02 11.63
N GLN A 211 -5.76 10.01 11.28
CA GLN A 211 -4.59 9.87 10.42
C GLN A 211 -3.31 9.56 11.21
N ARG A 212 -3.30 9.83 12.52
CA ARG A 212 -2.11 9.71 13.38
C ARG A 212 -1.51 8.30 13.39
N SER A 213 -2.35 7.26 13.35
CA SER A 213 -1.87 5.88 13.29
C SER A 213 -1.12 5.60 11.99
N ALA A 214 -1.75 5.97 10.86
CA ALA A 214 -1.13 5.80 9.55
C ALA A 214 0.17 6.61 9.41
N ALA A 215 0.19 7.86 9.89
CA ALA A 215 1.39 8.68 9.87
C ALA A 215 2.56 8.04 10.64
N LYS A 216 2.31 7.46 11.83
CA LYS A 216 3.34 6.75 12.60
C LYS A 216 3.89 5.52 11.86
N GLU A 217 3.01 4.73 11.25
CA GLU A 217 3.41 3.56 10.46
C GLU A 217 4.27 3.99 9.25
N PHE A 218 3.89 5.07 8.56
CA PHE A 218 4.67 5.62 7.44
C PHE A 218 6.03 6.16 7.86
N ILE A 219 6.12 6.85 8.99
CA ILE A 219 7.40 7.35 9.53
C ILE A 219 8.35 6.17 9.79
N LEU A 220 7.87 5.09 10.40
CA LEU A 220 8.68 3.89 10.65
C LEU A 220 9.11 3.20 9.35
N PHE A 221 8.18 2.98 8.43
CA PHE A 221 8.44 2.34 7.14
C PHE A 221 9.47 3.12 6.31
N VAL A 222 9.29 4.43 6.16
CA VAL A 222 10.23 5.28 5.42
C VAL A 222 11.55 5.37 6.17
N GLY A 223 11.52 5.42 7.51
CA GLY A 223 12.72 5.47 8.34
C GLY A 223 13.61 4.24 8.13
N ARG A 224 13.02 3.04 8.12
CA ARG A 224 13.72 1.79 7.78
C ARG A 224 14.26 1.80 6.37
N THR A 225 13.44 2.25 5.42
CA THR A 225 13.80 2.33 4.00
C THR A 225 15.00 3.24 3.76
N VAL A 226 15.07 4.39 4.46
CA VAL A 226 16.21 5.29 4.41
C VAL A 226 17.41 4.69 5.14
N ALA A 227 17.23 4.18 6.37
CA ALA A 227 18.31 3.58 7.15
C ALA A 227 19.00 2.42 6.44
N LYS A 228 18.24 1.55 5.76
CA LYS A 228 18.76 0.43 4.97
C LYS A 228 19.69 0.88 3.85
N ARG A 229 19.51 2.11 3.35
CA ARG A 229 20.21 2.66 2.19
C ARG A 229 21.24 3.73 2.55
N THR A 230 21.37 4.07 3.83
CA THR A 230 22.43 4.93 4.36
C THR A 230 23.63 4.07 4.74
N LEU A 231 24.74 4.21 4.00
CA LEU A 231 25.95 3.43 4.22
C LEU A 231 26.59 3.73 5.60
N PRO A 232 27.37 2.80 6.18
CA PRO A 232 28.10 3.07 7.41
C PRO A 232 29.00 4.31 7.30
N SER A 233 29.00 5.13 8.37
CA SER A 233 29.67 6.43 8.45
C SER A 233 29.15 7.51 7.48
N GLN A 234 28.02 7.28 6.81
CA GLN A 234 27.41 8.23 5.89
C GLN A 234 26.33 9.08 6.56
N ARG A 235 26.31 10.37 6.19
CA ARG A 235 25.22 11.32 6.46
C ARG A 235 24.42 11.53 5.18
N GLN A 236 23.10 11.41 5.25
CA GLN A 236 22.24 11.55 4.09
C GLN A 236 20.97 12.32 4.44
N SER A 237 20.56 13.21 3.53
CA SER A 237 19.31 13.95 3.64
C SER A 237 18.42 13.59 2.45
N VAL A 238 17.23 13.09 2.73
CA VAL A 238 16.26 12.68 1.73
C VAL A 238 15.09 13.67 1.76
N GLN A 239 14.88 14.37 0.67
CA GLN A 239 13.76 15.30 0.53
C GLN A 239 12.56 14.59 -0.10
N HIS A 240 11.38 14.79 0.47
CA HIS A 240 10.12 14.33 -0.09
C HIS A 240 9.02 15.35 0.22
N GLU A 241 8.54 16.01 -0.84
CA GLU A 241 7.56 17.11 -0.74
C GLU A 241 8.03 18.20 0.26
N GLU A 242 7.27 18.45 1.31
CA GLU A 242 7.54 19.48 2.34
C GLU A 242 8.40 18.97 3.52
N TYR A 243 8.77 17.68 3.49
CA TYR A 243 9.51 17.03 4.56
C TYR A 243 10.94 16.68 4.12
N LYS A 244 11.88 16.82 5.07
CA LYS A 244 13.26 16.36 4.96
C LYS A 244 13.52 15.26 5.98
N ILE A 245 14.13 14.19 5.52
CA ILE A 245 14.52 13.04 6.34
C ILE A 245 16.04 13.04 6.46
N HIS A 246 16.54 13.26 7.66
CA HIS A 246 17.97 13.26 7.95
C HIS A 246 18.35 11.92 8.55
N SER A 247 19.39 11.29 8.02
CA SER A 247 19.89 9.99 8.49
C SER A 247 21.39 10.04 8.70
N TYR A 248 21.85 9.49 9.82
CA TYR A 248 23.26 9.32 10.10
C TYR A 248 23.53 7.92 10.63
N ASN A 249 24.32 7.16 9.88
CA ASN A 249 24.73 5.82 10.24
C ASN A 249 26.15 5.86 10.79
N ARG A 250 26.33 5.56 12.08
CA ARG A 250 27.63 5.46 12.75
C ARG A 250 27.98 3.98 12.92
N ASN A 251 28.71 3.43 11.95
CA ASN A 251 29.24 2.06 11.99
C ASN A 251 28.18 0.98 12.30
N GLY A 252 26.97 1.10 11.71
CA GLY A 252 25.87 0.16 11.87
C GLY A 252 24.76 0.64 12.79
N LEU A 253 25.02 1.62 13.67
CA LEU A 253 23.99 2.29 14.46
C LEU A 253 23.47 3.51 13.70
N CYS A 254 22.24 3.44 13.20
CA CYS A 254 21.64 4.50 12.39
C CYS A 254 20.57 5.27 13.17
N ALA A 255 20.70 6.59 13.18
CA ALA A 255 19.64 7.50 13.65
C ALA A 255 18.99 8.18 12.45
N VAL A 256 17.65 8.23 12.46
CA VAL A 256 16.84 8.86 11.42
C VAL A 256 15.87 9.84 12.06
N ALA A 257 15.78 11.05 11.53
CA ALA A 257 14.84 12.07 11.96
C ALA A 257 14.05 12.62 10.79
N PHE A 258 12.76 12.84 11.02
CA PHE A 258 11.81 13.46 10.10
C PHE A 258 11.56 14.89 10.55
N MET A 259 11.77 15.84 9.66
CA MET A 259 11.67 17.27 9.95
C MET A 259 11.04 17.99 8.76
N ASP A 260 10.48 19.17 9.01
CA ASP A 260 10.00 20.04 7.94
C ASP A 260 11.17 20.63 7.15
N ASP A 261 10.91 21.02 5.90
CA ASP A 261 11.93 21.59 5.00
C ASP A 261 12.65 22.81 5.59
N ASN A 262 11.94 23.57 6.43
CA ASN A 262 12.40 24.80 7.08
C ASN A 262 13.30 24.55 8.31
N TYR A 263 13.38 23.32 8.81
CA TYR A 263 14.25 23.01 9.95
C TYR A 263 15.73 23.01 9.52
N PRO A 264 16.64 23.70 10.23
CA PRO A 264 18.04 23.78 9.80
C PRO A 264 18.74 22.43 9.81
N VAL A 265 19.33 22.06 8.67
CA VAL A 265 20.04 20.78 8.49
C VAL A 265 21.17 20.57 9.51
N ARG A 266 21.88 21.65 9.89
CA ARG A 266 22.95 21.59 10.90
C ARG A 266 22.43 21.18 12.26
N SER A 267 21.33 21.79 12.69
CA SER A 267 20.65 21.48 13.95
C SER A 267 20.11 20.04 13.93
N ALA A 268 19.63 19.57 12.77
CA ALA A 268 19.18 18.19 12.60
C ALA A 268 20.29 17.15 12.84
N PHE A 269 21.45 17.31 12.21
CA PHE A 269 22.58 16.40 12.41
C PHE A 269 23.22 16.54 13.79
N SER A 270 23.15 17.73 14.41
CA SER A 270 23.54 17.93 15.82
C SER A 270 22.69 17.05 16.75
N LEU A 271 21.36 17.05 16.55
CA LEU A 271 20.44 16.19 17.28
C LEU A 271 20.76 14.71 17.06
N LEU A 272 20.92 14.27 15.81
CA LEU A 272 21.22 12.87 15.49
C LEU A 272 22.51 12.38 16.18
N ASN A 273 23.57 13.20 16.17
CA ASN A 273 24.82 12.88 16.86
C ASN A 273 24.60 12.74 18.37
N THR A 274 23.89 13.69 18.98
CA THR A 274 23.61 13.71 20.42
C THR A 274 22.84 12.46 20.84
N VAL A 275 21.81 12.09 20.08
CA VAL A 275 20.99 10.89 20.33
C VAL A 275 21.84 9.63 20.21
N LEU A 276 22.70 9.51 19.19
CA LEU A 276 23.60 8.37 19.03
C LEU A 276 24.62 8.26 20.18
N ASP A 277 25.23 9.38 20.58
CA ASP A 277 26.17 9.42 21.70
C ASP A 277 25.51 8.98 23.00
N GLU A 278 24.31 9.49 23.29
CA GLU A 278 23.60 9.16 24.52
C GLU A 278 23.10 7.71 24.53
N TYR A 279 22.66 7.19 23.37
CA TYR A 279 22.29 5.80 23.23
C TYR A 279 23.50 4.89 23.48
N GLN A 280 24.66 5.22 22.90
CA GLN A 280 25.89 4.44 23.10
C GLN A 280 26.40 4.50 24.54
N LYS A 281 26.27 5.64 25.24
CA LYS A 281 26.59 5.74 26.67
C LYS A 281 25.65 4.90 27.54
N THR A 282 24.36 4.89 27.22
CA THR A 282 23.33 4.24 28.05
C THR A 282 23.30 2.73 27.82
N PHE A 283 23.38 2.28 26.56
CA PHE A 283 23.15 0.89 26.16
C PHE A 283 24.39 0.18 25.60
N GLY A 284 25.49 0.90 25.36
CA GLY A 284 26.74 0.33 24.84
C GLY A 284 26.57 -0.29 23.45
N GLU A 285 27.13 -1.48 23.25
CA GLU A 285 27.04 -2.24 21.98
C GLU A 285 25.95 -3.34 22.00
N SER A 286 25.02 -3.29 22.95
CA SER A 286 23.95 -4.30 23.10
C SER A 286 23.09 -4.44 21.83
N TRP A 287 22.92 -3.34 21.08
CA TRP A 287 22.19 -3.27 19.82
C TRP A 287 22.72 -4.23 18.74
N LYS A 288 24.01 -4.59 18.75
CA LYS A 288 24.59 -5.50 17.74
C LYS A 288 24.02 -6.93 17.80
N LYS A 289 23.41 -7.30 18.92
CA LYS A 289 22.85 -8.65 19.16
C LYS A 289 21.34 -8.72 18.93
N VAL A 290 20.70 -7.58 18.72
CA VAL A 290 19.24 -7.48 18.59
C VAL A 290 18.85 -7.84 17.16
N GLN A 291 17.94 -8.81 17.01
CA GLN A 291 17.44 -9.28 15.71
C GLN A 291 15.95 -8.95 15.49
N THR A 292 15.26 -8.44 16.51
CA THR A 292 13.83 -8.13 16.48
C THR A 292 13.58 -6.73 17.02
N ASP A 293 12.54 -6.06 16.51
CA ASP A 293 12.19 -4.72 16.93
C ASP A 293 11.95 -4.61 18.43
N MET A 294 12.59 -3.61 19.03
CA MET A 294 12.40 -3.30 20.44
C MET A 294 11.31 -2.24 20.57
N THR A 295 10.27 -2.56 21.34
CA THR A 295 9.20 -1.62 21.73
C THR A 295 9.58 -0.77 22.94
N GLN A 296 10.86 -0.78 23.34
CA GLN A 296 11.33 -0.10 24.53
C GLN A 296 11.24 1.42 24.34
N GLN A 297 10.34 2.04 25.10
CA GLN A 297 10.29 3.50 25.18
C GLN A 297 11.54 3.99 25.90
N TRP A 298 12.31 4.85 25.23
CA TRP A 298 13.46 5.52 25.82
C TRP A 298 13.04 6.97 26.13
N PRO A 299 12.80 7.33 27.41
CA PRO A 299 12.26 8.64 27.78
C PRO A 299 13.08 9.82 27.24
N TYR A 300 14.40 9.67 27.20
CA TYR A 300 15.32 10.66 26.64
C TYR A 300 15.01 11.03 25.19
N LEU A 301 14.52 10.07 24.39
CA LEU A 301 14.17 10.32 22.99
C LEU A 301 12.92 11.21 22.87
N ASN A 302 11.94 11.04 23.76
CA ASN A 302 10.76 11.89 23.82
C ASN A 302 11.12 13.30 24.32
N GLU A 303 11.93 13.39 25.36
CA GLU A 303 12.42 14.67 25.90
C GLU A 303 13.26 15.44 24.87
N SER A 304 14.09 14.72 24.12
CA SER A 304 14.87 15.29 23.01
C SER A 304 13.95 15.75 21.87
N LEU A 305 12.91 14.99 21.53
CA LEU A 305 11.97 15.40 20.50
C LEU A 305 11.25 16.71 20.85
N GLU A 306 10.89 16.91 22.13
CA GLU A 306 10.24 18.14 22.60
C GLU A 306 11.23 19.30 22.69
N LYS A 307 12.42 19.07 23.27
CA LYS A 307 13.45 20.11 23.43
C LYS A 307 13.95 20.67 22.09
N PHE A 308 14.10 19.80 21.09
CA PHE A 308 14.68 20.17 19.79
C PHE A 308 13.64 20.66 18.77
N GLN A 309 12.38 20.89 19.18
CA GLN A 309 11.43 21.66 18.38
C GLN A 309 11.91 23.09 18.12
N ASP A 310 12.65 23.69 19.08
CA ASP A 310 13.34 24.97 18.89
C ASP A 310 14.78 24.74 18.37
N PRO A 311 15.10 25.14 17.12
CA PRO A 311 16.45 25.00 16.58
C PRO A 311 17.53 25.73 17.39
N ALA A 312 17.18 26.80 18.12
CA ALA A 312 18.14 27.57 18.91
C ALA A 312 18.71 26.75 20.09
N GLU A 313 17.95 25.80 20.63
CA GLU A 313 18.43 24.88 21.68
C GLU A 313 19.45 23.87 21.12
N ALA A 314 19.25 23.43 19.87
CA ALA A 314 20.21 22.58 19.16
C ALA A 314 21.54 23.30 18.91
N ASP A 315 21.47 24.60 18.63
CA ASP A 315 22.62 25.46 18.34
C ASP A 315 23.50 25.76 19.57
N LYS A 316 22.91 25.74 20.78
CA LYS A 316 23.67 25.86 22.04
C LYS A 316 24.62 24.67 22.24
N LEU A 317 24.23 23.47 21.79
CA LEU A 317 25.09 22.29 21.77
C LEU A 317 26.19 22.38 20.69
N LEU A 318 25.83 22.89 19.50
CA LEU A 318 26.75 23.11 18.38
C LEU A 318 27.96 23.99 18.74
N LYS A 319 27.79 24.98 19.63
CA LYS A 319 28.92 25.83 20.09
C LYS A 319 30.02 25.06 20.84
N ILE A 320 29.74 23.86 21.33
CA ILE A 320 30.69 23.00 22.06
C ILE A 320 31.34 21.99 21.11
N GLN A 321 30.67 21.60 20.01
CA GLN A 321 31.16 20.65 19.02
C GLN A 321 31.67 21.35 17.75
N ARG A 322 32.99 21.52 17.65
CA ARG A 322 33.68 21.99 16.42
C ARG A 322 33.61 20.98 15.26
N ASP A 323 33.04 19.79 15.48
CA ASP A 323 33.05 18.67 14.53
C ASP A 323 31.93 18.74 13.47
N LEU A 324 30.99 19.69 13.59
CA LEU A 324 29.87 19.84 12.65
C LEU A 324 30.22 20.65 11.39
N ASP A 325 31.35 21.36 11.36
CA ASP A 325 31.86 22.02 10.14
C ASP A 325 32.39 21.03 9.09
N GLU A 326 32.47 19.73 9.42
CA GLU A 326 32.75 18.62 8.49
C GLU A 326 31.50 18.00 7.84
N THR A 327 30.34 18.66 7.83
CA THR A 327 29.19 18.25 6.97
C THR A 327 29.44 18.55 5.49
N LYS A 328 30.64 18.27 4.97
CA LYS A 328 31.06 18.65 3.61
C LYS A 328 30.49 17.74 2.52
N ILE A 329 29.84 16.63 2.87
CA ILE A 329 29.19 15.74 1.91
C ILE A 329 27.86 15.22 2.49
N ILE A 330 26.93 16.13 2.80
CA ILE A 330 25.54 15.71 3.01
C ILE A 330 24.98 15.38 1.62
N LEU A 331 24.71 14.10 1.39
CA LEU A 331 24.12 13.67 0.13
C LEU A 331 22.64 14.04 0.15
N HIS A 332 22.29 15.11 -0.58
CA HIS A 332 20.91 15.49 -0.83
C HIS A 332 20.34 14.63 -1.95
N LYS A 333 19.31 13.86 -1.63
CA LYS A 333 18.63 12.98 -2.57
C LYS A 333 17.12 13.16 -2.46
N THR A 334 16.42 12.94 -3.56
CA THR A 334 14.98 12.69 -3.51
C THR A 334 14.75 11.27 -3.02
N ILE A 335 13.58 10.98 -2.45
CA ILE A 335 13.26 9.61 -2.04
C ILE A 335 13.45 8.60 -3.17
N GLU A 336 13.14 8.99 -4.41
CA GLU A 336 13.28 8.17 -5.61
C GLU A 336 14.74 7.82 -5.94
N SER A 337 15.69 8.75 -5.74
CA SER A 337 17.11 8.47 -5.97
C SER A 337 17.78 7.69 -4.84
N VAL A 338 17.06 7.51 -3.74
CA VAL A 338 17.42 6.56 -2.69
C VAL A 338 16.87 5.17 -3.04
N LEU A 339 15.80 5.03 -3.83
CA LEU A 339 15.27 3.73 -4.25
C LEU A 339 16.23 2.99 -5.19
N ALA A 340 16.13 1.65 -5.23
CA ALA A 340 16.89 0.87 -6.20
C ALA A 340 16.41 1.19 -7.64
N ARG A 341 17.29 1.01 -8.63
CA ARG A 341 16.94 1.26 -10.03
C ARG A 341 15.74 0.41 -10.44
N GLY A 342 14.64 1.05 -10.83
CA GLY A 342 13.39 0.38 -11.23
C GLY A 342 12.42 0.08 -10.09
N GLU A 343 12.80 0.34 -8.84
CA GLU A 343 11.94 0.16 -7.67
C GLU A 343 11.13 1.44 -7.41
N LYS A 344 9.80 1.32 -7.31
CA LYS A 344 8.90 2.46 -7.03
C LYS A 344 8.48 2.44 -5.56
N LEU A 345 8.32 3.63 -4.97
CA LEU A 345 7.82 3.76 -3.61
C LEU A 345 6.48 3.04 -3.42
N ASP A 346 5.59 3.14 -4.41
CA ASP A 346 4.29 2.46 -4.41
C ASP A 346 4.43 0.93 -4.25
N SER A 347 5.40 0.32 -4.95
CA SER A 347 5.64 -1.13 -4.87
C SER A 347 6.21 -1.56 -3.52
N LEU A 348 6.97 -0.68 -2.85
CA LEU A 348 7.47 -0.92 -1.51
C LEU A 348 6.35 -0.82 -0.46
N VAL A 349 5.44 0.15 -0.62
CA VAL A 349 4.29 0.32 0.27
C VAL A 349 3.36 -0.91 0.23
N GLU A 350 3.13 -1.47 -0.96
CA GLU A 350 2.28 -2.67 -1.12
C GLU A 350 2.87 -3.94 -0.51
N LYS A 351 4.21 -4.06 -0.51
CA LYS A 351 4.92 -5.23 0.01
C LYS A 351 5.32 -5.10 1.49
N SER A 352 5.17 -3.92 2.07
CA SER A 352 5.64 -3.65 3.43
C SER A 352 4.80 -4.35 4.49
N SER A 353 5.49 -5.05 5.41
CA SER A 353 4.92 -5.56 6.66
C SER A 353 4.79 -4.49 7.76
N ASP A 354 5.40 -3.32 7.57
CA ASP A 354 5.39 -2.22 8.55
C ASP A 354 4.11 -1.37 8.49
N LEU A 355 3.33 -1.54 7.42
CA LEU A 355 2.12 -0.78 7.14
C LEU A 355 0.89 -1.68 7.25
N SER A 356 -0.10 -1.24 8.03
CA SER A 356 -1.41 -1.88 8.06
C SER A 356 -2.14 -1.72 6.74
N ALA A 357 -3.09 -2.61 6.43
CA ALA A 357 -3.92 -2.51 5.23
C ALA A 357 -4.66 -1.16 5.15
N ALA A 358 -5.05 -0.60 6.30
CA ALA A 358 -5.67 0.72 6.39
C ALA A 358 -4.69 1.83 5.96
N SER A 359 -3.45 1.80 6.43
CA SER A 359 -2.41 2.77 6.06
C SER A 359 -2.02 2.65 4.58
N GLN A 360 -1.89 1.43 4.05
CA GLN A 360 -1.64 1.21 2.63
C GLN A 360 -2.78 1.79 1.76
N MET A 361 -4.03 1.57 2.16
CA MET A 361 -5.19 2.16 1.47
C MET A 361 -5.20 3.68 1.58
N PHE A 362 -4.89 4.24 2.75
CA PHE A 362 -4.80 5.68 2.95
C PHE A 362 -3.77 6.34 2.02
N TYR A 363 -2.58 5.74 1.90
CA TYR A 363 -1.54 6.22 0.98
C TYR A 363 -1.99 6.18 -0.48
N LYS A 364 -2.60 5.08 -0.91
CA LYS A 364 -3.15 4.96 -2.26
C LYS A 364 -4.22 6.02 -2.52
N GLN A 365 -5.07 6.30 -1.54
CA GLN A 365 -6.11 7.33 -1.66
C GLN A 365 -5.48 8.74 -1.74
N ALA A 366 -4.54 9.05 -0.86
CA ALA A 366 -3.85 10.34 -0.84
C ALA A 366 -3.11 10.62 -2.16
N ARG A 367 -2.39 9.63 -2.71
CA ARG A 367 -1.73 9.75 -4.02
C ARG A 367 -2.71 10.04 -5.14
N LYS A 368 -3.86 9.35 -5.19
CA LYS A 368 -4.90 9.58 -6.20
C LYS A 368 -5.48 10.99 -6.10
N THR A 369 -5.68 11.51 -4.89
CA THR A 369 -6.16 12.87 -4.68
C THR A 369 -5.14 13.92 -5.12
N ASN A 370 -3.86 13.73 -4.81
CA ASN A 370 -2.80 14.69 -5.15
C ASN A 370 -2.37 14.65 -6.63
N GLN A 371 -2.56 13.51 -7.31
CA GLN A 371 -2.29 13.37 -8.75
C GLN A 371 -3.23 14.22 -9.63
N CYS A 372 -4.36 14.71 -9.11
CA CYS A 372 -5.29 15.56 -9.85
C CYS A 372 -4.82 17.00 -10.04
N CYS A 373 -3.71 17.44 -9.44
CA CYS A 373 -3.36 18.87 -9.37
C CYS A 373 -1.93 19.24 -9.78
N THR A 374 -1.12 18.33 -10.34
CA THR A 374 0.26 18.65 -10.77
C THR A 374 0.36 19.00 -12.26
N ILE A 375 -0.52 19.87 -12.76
CA ILE A 375 -0.33 20.55 -14.06
C ILE A 375 -0.78 22.00 -13.91
N LEU A 376 0.19 22.87 -13.69
CA LEU A 376 0.19 24.26 -14.15
C LEU A 376 1.59 24.59 -14.65
#